data_AF-A0A5J4SCS4-F1
#
_entry.id   AF-A0A5J4SCS4-F1
#
_cell.length_a   1.000
_cell.length_b   1.000
_cell.length_c   1.000
_cell.angle_alpha   90.00
_cell.angle_beta   90.00
_cell.angle_gamma   90.00
#
_symmetry.space_group_name_H-M   'P 1'
#
loop_
_entity.id
_entity.type
_entity.pdbx_description
1 polymer ?
#
loop_
_entity_poly.entity_id
_entity_poly.type
_entity_poly.pdbx_seq_one_letter_code
_entity_poly.pdbx_strand_id
1 'polypeptide(L)' 'DLAKGNFDVLIEGIRTRLFTLPSNTDVYPGHGARTTIEKELTENPFFR' A
#
# COMPACT_ATOMS: atom_id res chain seq x y z
N ASP A 1 8.14 -11.42 4.80
CA ASP A 1 9.21 -12.19 5.44
C ASP A 1 10.56 -11.65 4.96
N LEU A 2 11.19 -10.87 5.83
CA LEU A 2 12.55 -10.34 5.75
C LEU A 2 13.00 -10.17 7.21
N ALA A 3 14.29 -10.30 7.51
CA ALA A 3 14.76 -10.10 8.87
C ALA A 3 14.34 -8.71 9.38
N LYS A 4 13.62 -8.68 10.52
CA LYS A 4 12.98 -7.50 11.16
C LYS A 4 11.68 -6.97 10.51
N GLY A 5 11.17 -7.59 9.46
CA GLY A 5 9.87 -7.24 8.90
C GLY A 5 8.73 -7.66 9.82
N ASN A 6 7.73 -6.79 10.01
CA ASN A 6 6.49 -7.10 10.72
C ASN A 6 5.31 -6.79 9.79
N PHE A 7 4.48 -7.80 9.51
CA PHE A 7 3.35 -7.68 8.59
C PHE A 7 2.28 -6.71 9.11
N ASP A 8 1.89 -6.84 10.38
CA ASP A 8 0.84 -6.02 10.98
C ASP A 8 1.24 -4.54 10.99
N VAL A 9 2.48 -4.26 11.38
CA VAL A 9 3.04 -2.89 11.38
C VAL A 9 3.05 -2.30 9.96
N LEU A 10 3.38 -3.11 8.95
CA LEU A 10 3.38 -2.67 7.56
C LEU A 10 1.97 -2.36 7.06
N ILE A 11 1.02 -3.27 7.26
CA ILE A 11 -0.37 -3.11 6.84
C ILE A 11 -1.02 -1.91 7.54
N GLU A 12 -0.78 -1.74 8.84
CA GLU A 12 -1.29 -0.60 9.59
C GLU A 12 -0.67 0.73 9.14
N GLY A 13 0.64 0.73 8.87
CA GLY A 13 1.33 1.89 8.30
C GLY A 13 0.75 2.31 6.93
N ILE A 14 0.40 1.35 6.07
CA ILE A 14 -0.20 1.63 4.77
C ILE A 14 -1.62 2.18 4.93
N ARG A 15 -2.46 1.57 5.78
CA ARG A 15 -3.84 2.02 6.02
C ARG A 15 -3.90 3.43 6.62
N THR A 16 -3.04 3.73 7.59
CA THR A 16 -3.09 4.99 8.34
C THR A 16 -2.36 6.15 7.68
N ARG A 17 -1.52 5.89 6.67
CA ARG A 17 -0.71 6.93 6.01
C ARG A 17 -0.96 7.05 4.51
N LEU A 18 -1.06 5.94 3.80
CA LEU A 18 -1.19 5.95 2.34
C LEU A 18 -2.66 5.96 1.93
N PHE A 19 -3.50 5.13 2.54
CA PHE A 19 -4.93 5.07 2.21
C PHE A 19 -5.75 6.27 2.70
N THR A 20 -5.11 7.22 3.39
CA THR A 20 -5.68 8.53 3.72
C THR A 20 -5.49 9.56 2.62
N LEU A 21 -4.68 9.26 1.60
CA LEU A 21 -4.43 10.16 0.47
C LEU A 21 -5.60 10.12 -0.53
N PRO A 22 -5.77 11.15 -1.38
CA PRO A 22 -6.78 11.15 -2.43
C PRO A 22 -6.67 9.92 -3.35
N SER A 23 -7.81 9.41 -3.82
CA SER A 23 -7.89 8.19 -4.64
C SER A 23 -7.07 8.24 -5.93
N ASN A 24 -6.96 9.42 -6.53
CA ASN A 24 -6.19 9.68 -7.76
C ASN A 24 -4.68 9.88 -7.50
N THR A 25 -4.19 9.70 -6.28
CA THR A 25 -2.77 9.83 -5.97
C THR A 25 -1.99 8.70 -6.64
N ASP A 26 -1.00 9.07 -7.45
CA ASP A 26 -0.04 8.12 -8.03
C ASP A 26 0.91 7.56 -6.97
N VAL A 27 1.11 6.25 -6.99
CA VAL A 27 2.05 5.54 -6.12
C VAL A 27 3.17 4.96 -6.99
N TYR A 28 4.40 5.37 -6.73
CA TYR A 28 5.61 4.89 -7.39
C TYR A 28 6.38 3.97 -6.42
N PRO A 29 6.25 2.64 -6.52
CA PRO A 29 6.93 1.72 -5.60
C PRO A 29 8.42 1.65 -5.88
N GLY A 30 9.20 1.17 -4.91
CA GLY A 30 10.63 0.94 -5.09
C GLY A 30 10.96 -0.09 -6.18
N HIS A 31 10.03 -1.01 -6.47
CA HIS A 31 10.12 -1.98 -7.56
C HIS A 31 8.76 -2.18 -8.22
N GLY A 32 8.75 -2.45 -9.53
CA GLY A 32 7.53 -2.68 -10.31
C GLY A 32 6.98 -1.42 -10.96
N ALA A 33 5.76 -1.54 -11.51
CA ALA A 33 5.09 -0.45 -12.20
C ALA A 33 4.37 0.50 -11.23
N ARG A 34 4.07 1.72 -11.69
CA ARG A 34 3.24 2.67 -10.94
C ARG A 34 1.80 2.13 -10.75
N THR A 35 1.15 2.58 -9.68
CA THR A 35 -0.25 2.28 -9.33
C THR A 35 -0.92 3.54 -8.77
N THR A 36 -2.17 3.45 -8.29
CA THR A 36 -2.88 4.54 -7.60
C THR A 36 -3.47 4.06 -6.29
N ILE A 37 -3.80 4.98 -5.38
CA ILE A 37 -4.47 4.63 -4.12
C ILE A 37 -5.79 3.88 -4.36
N GLU A 38 -6.60 4.34 -5.32
CA GLU A 38 -7.84 3.66 -5.70
C GLU A 38 -7.61 2.21 -6.14
N LYS A 39 -6.60 1.98 -6.97
CA LYS A 39 -6.27 0.65 -7.48
C LYS A 39 -5.81 -0.28 -6.36
N GLU A 40 -4.96 0.21 -5.46
CA GLU A 40 -4.50 -0.59 -4.32
C GLU A 40 -5.64 -0.91 -3.34
N LEU A 41 -6.58 0.01 -3.11
CA LEU A 41 -7.75 -0.24 -2.26
C LEU A 41 -8.70 -1.30 -2.82
N THR A 42 -8.86 -1.34 -4.15
CA THR A 42 -9.85 -2.20 -4.81
C THR A 42 -9.28 -3.55 -5.26
N GLU A 43 -8.00 -3.60 -5.64
CA GLU A 43 -7.42 -4.78 -6.28
C GLU A 43 -6.43 -5.55 -5.38
N ASN A 44 -5.71 -4.87 -4.48
CA ASN A 44 -4.59 -5.47 -3.75
C ASN A 44 -5.08 -6.56 -2.76
N PRO A 45 -4.65 -7.82 -2.93
CA PRO A 45 -5.13 -8.94 -2.12
C PRO A 45 -4.72 -8.89 -0.65
N PHE A 46 -3.72 -8.08 -0.28
CA PHE A 46 -3.30 -7.89 1.11
C PHE A 46 -4.25 -6.98 1.91
N PHE A 47 -5.18 -6.31 1.23
CA PHE A 47 -6.16 -5.39 1.83
C PHE A 47 -7.62 -5.78 1.57
N ARG A 48 -7.85 -6.99 1.05
CA ARG A 48 -9.18 -7.60 0.94
C ARG A 48 -9.67 -8.13 2.29
#